data_AF-A0A3C1MUZ1-F1
#
_entry.id   AF-A0A3C1MUZ1-F1
#
_cell.length_a   1.000
_cell.length_b   1.000
_cell.length_c   1.000
_cell.angle_alpha   90.00
_cell.angle_beta   90.00
_cell.angle_gamma   90.00
#
_symmetry.space_group_name_H-M   'P 1'
#
loop_
_entity.id
_entity.type
_entity.pdbx_description
1 polymer ?
#
loop_
_entity_poly.entity_id
_entity_poly.type
_entity_poly.pdbx_seq_one_letter_code
_entity_poly.pdbx_strand_id
1 'polypeptide(L)'
;HFYPAQISLLADTGKQLEQTWQVSTSFVPLRTGQLTLPERVLAYYDPSRGLQTQVLAAQRVTVVNPLWASLRRIGIFSVVGLMLVLGMYWFGKAARRWLIRRASLRQVMSASDWQQLKQAVLAFDWGDSAFGCVSLQRWLAVFATRYGQNAVLDRALSGLEAGCYGSAKNHIDLPAVRLAVWRVLRAVKRQLISVVQ
;
A
#
# COMPACT_ATOMS: atom_id res chain seq x y z
N HIS A 1 -40.17 -10.76 16.65
CA HIS A 1 -41.55 -11.26 16.48
C HIS A 1 -41.54 -12.37 15.45
N PHE A 2 -42.09 -13.53 15.79
CA PHE A 2 -42.34 -14.60 14.82
C PHE A 2 -43.69 -14.31 14.17
N TYR A 3 -43.74 -14.24 12.85
CA TYR A 3 -45.01 -14.16 12.13
C TYR A 3 -45.73 -15.51 12.20
N PRO A 4 -47.07 -15.55 12.04
CA PRO A 4 -47.81 -16.81 12.04
C PRO A 4 -47.20 -17.79 11.03
N ALA A 5 -47.10 -19.05 11.45
CA ALA A 5 -46.55 -20.10 10.61
C ALA A 5 -47.50 -20.35 9.43
N GLN A 6 -46.94 -20.45 8.22
CA GLN A 6 -47.68 -20.86 7.04
C GLN A 6 -47.49 -22.36 6.87
N ILE A 7 -48.60 -23.08 6.77
CA ILE A 7 -48.61 -24.52 6.54
C ILE A 7 -49.03 -24.72 5.08
N SER A 8 -48.14 -25.28 4.28
CA SER A 8 -48.40 -25.61 2.88
C SER A 8 -48.19 -27.11 2.66
N LEU A 9 -49.08 -27.72 1.88
CA LEU A 9 -48.92 -29.11 1.45
C LEU A 9 -47.87 -29.15 0.34
N LEU A 10 -46.79 -29.92 0.52
CA LEU A 10 -45.86 -30.13 -0.59
C LEU A 10 -46.58 -31.00 -1.63
N ALA A 11 -46.55 -30.59 -2.90
CA ALA A 11 -47.38 -31.16 -3.95
C ALA A 11 -47.32 -32.70 -3.99
N ASP A 12 -48.51 -33.29 -4.12
CA ASP A 12 -48.80 -34.70 -4.16
C ASP A 12 -47.94 -35.40 -5.22
N THR A 13 -46.93 -36.14 -4.78
CA THR A 13 -46.06 -36.93 -5.68
C THR A 13 -46.70 -38.27 -6.01
N GLY A 14 -48.00 -38.26 -6.32
CA GLY A 14 -48.76 -39.27 -7.07
C GLY A 14 -48.79 -40.74 -6.58
N LYS A 15 -47.99 -41.16 -5.59
CA LYS A 15 -47.84 -42.58 -5.21
C LYS A 15 -47.42 -42.85 -3.75
N GLN A 16 -47.53 -41.89 -2.84
CA GLN A 16 -47.26 -42.15 -1.40
C GLN A 16 -48.44 -41.72 -0.53
N LEU A 17 -48.90 -42.64 0.32
CA LEU A 17 -49.88 -42.42 1.40
C LEU A 17 -49.36 -41.46 2.50
N GLU A 18 -48.16 -40.92 2.34
CA GLU A 18 -47.49 -40.03 3.28
C GLU A 18 -47.60 -38.58 2.78
N GLN A 19 -48.53 -37.82 3.35
CA GLN A 19 -48.64 -36.38 3.10
C GLN A 19 -47.51 -35.65 3.80
N THR A 20 -46.63 -35.03 3.01
CA THR A 20 -45.53 -34.22 3.56
C THR A 20 -45.99 -32.77 3.73
N TRP A 21 -46.07 -32.33 4.98
CA TRP A 21 -46.44 -30.96 5.34
C TRP A 21 -45.20 -30.09 5.50
N GLN A 22 -45.18 -28.93 4.82
CA GLN A 22 -44.15 -27.92 5.02
C GLN A 22 -44.68 -26.81 5.91
N VAL A 23 -44.03 -26.61 7.05
CA VAL A 23 -44.30 -25.51 7.96
C VAL A 23 -43.21 -24.46 7.80
N SER A 24 -43.53 -23.33 7.18
CA SER A 24 -42.62 -22.20 7.04
C SER A 24 -42.95 -21.11 8.07
N THR A 25 -41.93 -20.47 8.64
CA THR A 25 -42.11 -19.35 9.58
C THR A 25 -41.14 -18.25 9.22
N SER A 26 -41.68 -17.11 8.78
CA SER A 26 -40.88 -15.94 8.42
C SER A 26 -40.35 -15.25 9.67
N PHE A 27 -39.05 -15.00 9.70
CA PHE A 27 -38.37 -14.35 10.81
C PHE A 27 -37.33 -13.34 10.31
N VAL A 28 -37.40 -12.11 10.82
CA VAL A 28 -36.41 -11.05 10.56
C VAL A 28 -35.61 -10.80 11.84
N PRO A 29 -34.33 -11.20 11.91
CA PRO A 29 -33.49 -10.95 13.07
C PRO A 29 -33.09 -9.48 13.18
N LEU A 30 -33.39 -8.87 14.33
CA LEU A 30 -32.89 -7.52 14.66
C LEU A 30 -31.53 -7.56 15.37
N ARG A 31 -31.21 -8.67 16.06
CA ARG A 31 -29.96 -8.86 16.79
C ARG A 31 -29.34 -10.21 16.45
N THR A 32 -28.01 -10.24 16.36
CA THR A 32 -27.24 -11.48 16.24
C THR A 32 -27.32 -12.25 17.55
N GLY A 33 -27.59 -13.54 17.49
CA GLY A 33 -27.68 -14.37 18.69
C GLY A 33 -28.17 -15.78 18.41
N GLN A 34 -28.18 -16.59 19.47
CA GLN A 34 -28.85 -17.88 19.43
C GLN A 34 -30.35 -17.68 19.65
N LEU A 35 -31.14 -18.15 18.71
CA LEU A 35 -32.60 -18.22 18.86
C LEU A 35 -33.01 -19.66 19.10
N THR A 36 -33.75 -19.86 20.18
CA THR A 36 -34.49 -21.08 20.44
C THR A 36 -35.84 -20.97 19.74
N LEU A 37 -36.09 -21.83 18.76
CA LEU A 37 -37.45 -22.04 18.26
C LEU A 37 -38.28 -22.70 19.38
N PRO A 38 -39.46 -22.15 19.71
CA PRO A 38 -40.32 -22.76 20.70
C PRO A 38 -40.78 -24.14 20.21
N GLU A 39 -40.99 -25.04 21.15
CA GLU A 39 -41.64 -26.33 20.90
C GLU A 39 -43.01 -26.10 20.27
N ARG A 40 -43.36 -26.90 19.26
CA ARG A 40 -44.65 -26.80 18.57
C ARG A 40 -45.37 -28.14 18.60
N VAL A 41 -46.63 -28.11 18.98
CA VAL A 41 -47.51 -29.28 18.95
C VAL A 41 -48.34 -29.20 17.68
N LEU A 42 -48.19 -30.19 16.81
CA LEU A 42 -49.01 -30.37 15.62
C LEU A 42 -50.05 -31.46 15.90
N ALA A 43 -51.31 -31.07 15.91
CA ALA A 43 -52.40 -32.04 15.91
C ALA A 43 -52.66 -32.49 14.47
N TYR A 44 -52.74 -33.80 14.25
CA TYR A 44 -53.12 -34.39 12.97
C TYR A 44 -54.16 -35.49 13.20
N TYR A 45 -55.01 -35.73 12.20
CA TYR A 45 -56.03 -36.76 12.27
C TYR A 45 -55.54 -38.02 11.57
N ASP A 46 -55.45 -39.13 12.31
CA ASP A 46 -55.21 -40.46 11.78
C ASP A 46 -56.54 -41.23 11.72
N PRO A 47 -57.03 -41.64 10.54
CA PRO A 47 -58.31 -42.34 10.41
C PRO A 47 -58.35 -43.68 11.17
N SER A 48 -57.20 -44.27 11.51
CA SER A 48 -57.11 -45.52 12.27
C SER A 48 -57.03 -45.32 13.79
N ARG A 49 -56.57 -44.14 14.25
CA ARG A 49 -56.23 -43.87 15.66
C ARG A 49 -56.85 -42.58 16.22
N GLY A 50 -57.66 -41.89 15.44
CA GLY A 50 -58.27 -40.61 15.81
C GLY A 50 -57.29 -39.44 15.77
N LEU A 51 -57.60 -38.39 16.53
CA LEU A 51 -56.75 -37.20 16.65
C LEU A 51 -55.47 -37.54 17.41
N GLN A 52 -54.32 -37.37 16.76
CA GLN A 52 -52.99 -37.57 17.33
C GLN A 52 -52.24 -36.24 17.42
N THR A 53 -51.25 -36.18 18.31
CA THR A 53 -50.40 -34.99 18.47
C THR A 53 -48.94 -35.36 18.29
N GLN A 54 -48.22 -34.58 17.50
CA GLN A 54 -46.79 -34.72 17.29
C GLN A 54 -46.08 -33.47 17.80
N VAL A 55 -45.10 -33.68 18.67
CA VAL A 55 -44.29 -32.61 19.25
C VAL A 55 -43.04 -32.40 18.40
N LEU A 56 -42.90 -31.20 17.83
CA LEU A 56 -41.67 -30.73 17.23
C LEU A 56 -40.77 -30.15 18.33
N ALA A 57 -39.64 -30.81 18.57
CA ALA A 57 -38.66 -30.40 19.58
C ALA A 57 -38.10 -28.99 19.31
N ALA A 58 -37.79 -28.28 20.38
CA ALA A 58 -37.16 -26.96 20.31
C ALA A 58 -35.78 -27.06 19.64
N GLN A 59 -35.57 -26.30 18.56
CA GLN A 59 -34.31 -26.26 17.83
C GLN A 59 -33.58 -24.93 18.06
N ARG A 60 -32.25 -24.98 18.25
CA ARG A 60 -31.41 -23.79 18.34
C ARG A 60 -30.89 -23.42 16.97
N VAL A 61 -31.14 -22.19 16.55
CA VAL A 61 -30.64 -21.64 15.29
C VAL A 61 -29.78 -20.42 15.59
N THR A 62 -28.58 -20.39 15.02
CA THR A 62 -27.69 -19.23 15.08
C THR A 62 -28.11 -18.23 14.02
N VAL A 63 -28.48 -17.01 14.44
CA VAL A 63 -28.92 -15.99 13.50
C VAL A 63 -27.88 -14.88 13.37
N VAL A 64 -27.45 -14.63 12.14
CA VAL A 64 -26.47 -13.60 11.79
C VAL A 64 -27.21 -12.43 11.16
N ASN A 65 -27.01 -11.22 11.69
CA ASN A 65 -27.59 -10.02 11.10
C ASN A 65 -26.88 -9.70 9.75
N PRO A 66 -27.60 -9.69 8.62
CA PRO A 66 -27.00 -9.46 7.29
C PRO A 66 -26.39 -8.06 7.13
N LEU A 67 -26.91 -7.06 7.87
CA LEU A 67 -26.39 -5.69 7.81
C LEU A 67 -24.95 -5.61 8.34
N TRP A 68 -24.63 -6.37 9.39
CA TRP A 68 -23.28 -6.44 9.95
C TRP A 68 -22.28 -7.08 9.00
N ALA A 69 -22.71 -8.08 8.22
CA ALA A 69 -21.86 -8.67 7.18
C ALA A 69 -21.54 -7.66 6.06
N SER A 70 -22.52 -6.87 5.66
CA SER A 70 -22.34 -5.80 4.65
C SER A 70 -21.46 -4.66 5.16
N LEU A 71 -21.70 -4.17 6.39
CA LEU A 71 -20.85 -3.13 7.00
C LEU A 71 -19.40 -3.60 7.15
N ARG A 72 -19.17 -4.85 7.55
CA ARG A 72 -17.83 -5.40 7.70
C ARG A 72 -17.09 -5.46 6.37
N ARG A 73 -17.78 -5.84 5.28
CA ARG A 73 -17.20 -5.83 3.93
C ARG A 73 -16.82 -4.41 3.50
N ILE A 74 -17.71 -3.45 3.67
CA ILE A 74 -17.46 -2.04 3.32
C ILE A 74 -16.28 -1.48 4.12
N GLY A 75 -16.23 -1.76 5.43
CA GLY A 75 -15.13 -1.35 6.30
C GLY A 75 -13.77 -1.94 5.89
N ILE A 76 -13.73 -3.18 5.41
CA ILE A 76 -12.48 -3.78 4.91
C ILE A 76 -12.03 -3.10 3.62
N PHE A 77 -12.94 -2.88 2.66
CA PHE A 77 -12.59 -2.22 1.40
C PHE A 77 -12.12 -0.78 1.59
N SER A 78 -12.70 -0.04 2.54
CA SER A 78 -12.27 1.33 2.82
C SER A 78 -10.87 1.39 3.44
N VAL A 79 -10.54 0.48 4.36
CA VAL A 79 -9.20 0.39 4.96
C VAL A 79 -8.15 -0.01 3.92
N VAL A 80 -8.46 -0.99 3.06
CA VAL A 80 -7.57 -1.41 1.97
C VAL A 80 -7.38 -0.26 0.97
N GLY A 81 -8.45 0.46 0.63
CA GLY A 81 -8.38 1.63 -0.23
C GLY A 81 -7.49 2.73 0.35
N LEU A 82 -7.64 3.04 1.65
CA LEU A 82 -6.82 4.03 2.34
C LEU A 82 -5.33 3.63 2.37
N MET A 83 -5.05 2.36 2.68
CA MET A 83 -3.70 1.79 2.65
C MET A 83 -3.06 1.90 1.25
N LEU A 84 -3.81 1.62 0.19
CA LEU A 84 -3.35 1.76 -1.19
C LEU A 84 -3.00 3.21 -1.53
N VAL A 85 -3.85 4.17 -1.17
CA VAL A 85 -3.61 5.60 -1.43
C VAL A 85 -2.36 6.08 -0.68
N LEU A 86 -2.22 5.72 0.60
CA LEU A 86 -1.03 6.02 1.41
C LEU A 86 0.22 5.40 0.78
N GLY A 87 0.16 4.12 0.41
CA GLY A 87 1.25 3.42 -0.26
C GLY A 87 1.66 4.12 -1.55
N MET A 88 0.70 4.49 -2.39
CA MET A 88 0.95 5.16 -3.67
C MET A 88 1.56 6.56 -3.48
N TYR A 89 1.16 7.28 -2.45
CA TYR A 89 1.76 8.58 -2.10
C TYR A 89 3.23 8.45 -1.69
N TRP A 90 3.54 7.50 -0.80
CA TRP A 90 4.91 7.22 -0.36
C TRP A 90 5.79 6.73 -1.52
N PHE A 91 5.27 5.80 -2.32
CA PHE A 91 5.98 5.28 -3.48
C PHE A 91 6.20 6.36 -4.54
N GLY A 92 5.21 7.22 -4.77
CA GLY A 92 5.33 8.37 -5.67
C GLY A 92 6.42 9.35 -5.23
N LYS A 93 6.50 9.66 -3.94
CA LYS A 93 7.61 10.48 -3.40
C LYS A 93 8.97 9.81 -3.59
N ALA A 94 9.07 8.53 -3.27
CA ALA A 94 10.32 7.77 -3.42
C ALA A 94 10.75 7.70 -4.90
N ALA A 95 9.82 7.43 -5.81
CA ALA A 95 10.06 7.38 -7.24
C ALA A 95 10.50 8.74 -7.80
N ARG A 96 9.83 9.83 -7.41
CA ARG A 96 10.25 11.19 -7.80
C ARG A 96 11.67 11.51 -7.33
N ARG A 97 11.99 11.22 -6.07
CA ARG A 97 13.36 11.40 -5.54
C ARG A 97 14.37 10.56 -6.32
N TRP A 98 14.04 9.32 -6.64
CA TRP A 98 14.92 8.44 -7.41
C TRP A 98 15.17 8.95 -8.84
N LEU A 99 14.14 9.51 -9.49
CA LEU A 99 14.26 10.14 -10.81
C LEU A 99 15.13 11.40 -10.76
N ILE A 100 14.91 12.29 -9.78
CA ILE A 100 15.72 13.51 -9.61
C ILE A 100 17.19 13.16 -9.39
N ARG A 101 17.49 12.18 -8.52
CA ARG A 101 18.87 11.70 -8.29
C ARG A 101 19.50 11.04 -9.52
N ARG A 102 18.71 10.44 -10.41
CA ARG A 102 19.21 9.92 -11.70
C ARG A 102 19.48 11.06 -12.68
N ALA A 103 18.62 12.07 -12.70
CA ALA A 103 18.78 13.24 -13.54
C ALA A 103 20.03 14.06 -13.15
N SER A 104 20.28 14.26 -11.85
CA SER A 104 21.48 14.99 -11.38
C SER A 104 22.79 14.31 -11.79
N LEU A 105 22.88 12.98 -11.67
CA LEU A 105 24.04 12.22 -12.15
C LEU A 105 24.22 12.29 -13.67
N ARG A 106 23.12 12.34 -14.42
CA ARG A 106 23.18 12.51 -15.89
C ARG A 106 23.63 13.91 -16.25
N GLN A 107 23.16 14.94 -15.55
CA GLN A 107 23.58 16.34 -15.76
C GLN A 107 25.09 16.53 -15.57
N VAL A 108 25.68 15.89 -14.55
CA VAL A 108 27.14 15.90 -14.35
C VAL A 108 27.88 15.28 -15.54
N MET A 109 27.37 14.17 -16.10
CA MET A 109 27.98 13.51 -17.26
C MET A 109 27.75 14.27 -18.58
N SER A 110 26.64 14.97 -18.72
CA SER A 110 26.29 15.71 -19.94
C SER A 110 26.85 17.13 -19.99
N ALA A 111 27.51 17.62 -18.93
CA ALA A 111 28.09 18.95 -18.91
C ALA A 111 29.14 19.11 -20.03
N SER A 112 28.92 20.07 -20.94
CA SER A 112 29.83 20.38 -22.05
C SER A 112 30.97 21.30 -21.64
N ASP A 113 30.75 22.13 -20.61
CA ASP A 113 31.67 23.20 -20.20
C ASP A 113 31.89 23.23 -18.69
N TRP A 114 32.98 23.87 -18.26
CA TRP A 114 33.37 24.01 -16.85
C TRP A 114 32.27 24.64 -15.98
N GLN A 115 31.58 25.67 -16.48
CA GLN A 115 30.49 26.33 -15.77
C GLN A 115 29.27 25.42 -15.60
N GLN A 116 28.93 24.65 -16.63
CA GLN A 116 27.83 23.67 -16.55
C GLN A 116 28.16 22.56 -15.56
N LEU A 117 29.42 22.09 -15.53
CA LEU A 117 29.87 21.08 -14.58
C LEU A 117 29.80 21.61 -13.15
N LYS A 118 30.23 22.85 -12.90
CA LYS A 118 30.07 23.53 -11.60
C LYS A 118 28.62 23.61 -11.16
N GLN A 119 27.72 24.06 -12.03
CA GLN A 119 26.29 24.15 -11.72
C GLN A 119 25.68 22.77 -11.45
N ALA A 120 26.03 21.75 -12.24
CA ALA A 120 25.54 20.39 -12.06
C ALA A 120 25.99 19.76 -10.72
N VAL A 121 27.21 20.08 -10.27
CA VAL A 121 27.71 19.65 -8.95
C VAL A 121 26.96 20.35 -7.82
N LEU A 122 26.77 21.67 -7.91
CA LEU A 122 26.06 22.44 -6.88
C LEU A 122 24.57 22.07 -6.79
N ALA A 123 23.95 21.70 -7.92
CA ALA A 123 22.56 21.25 -8.00
C ALA A 123 22.38 19.76 -7.65
N PHE A 124 23.44 19.05 -7.26
CA PHE A 124 23.36 17.63 -6.95
C PHE A 124 22.49 17.37 -5.71
N ASP A 125 21.38 16.64 -5.90
CA ASP A 125 20.49 16.23 -4.81
C ASP A 125 21.07 15.05 -4.00
N TRP A 126 21.40 15.33 -2.74
CA TRP A 126 21.92 14.39 -1.75
C TRP A 126 20.88 13.48 -1.14
N GLY A 127 19.59 13.79 -1.31
CA GLY A 127 18.50 12.96 -0.82
C GLY A 127 17.82 13.42 0.47
N ASP A 128 18.43 14.36 1.19
CA ASP A 128 17.75 15.25 2.13
C ASP A 128 17.70 16.63 1.48
N SER A 129 16.50 17.21 1.45
CA SER A 129 16.17 18.57 0.98
C SER A 129 17.38 19.34 0.44
N ALA A 130 17.53 19.30 -0.89
CA ALA A 130 18.63 19.89 -1.65
C ALA A 130 19.22 21.13 -0.97
N PHE A 131 20.35 20.96 -0.29
CA PHE A 131 21.13 22.09 0.19
C PHE A 131 21.75 22.74 -1.04
N GLY A 132 21.03 23.72 -1.61
CA GLY A 132 21.56 24.57 -2.67
C GLY A 132 22.81 25.27 -2.14
N CYS A 133 23.97 24.73 -2.50
CA CYS A 133 25.25 25.32 -2.09
C CYS A 133 25.60 26.42 -3.09
N VAL A 134 25.91 27.61 -2.59
CA VAL A 134 26.30 28.75 -3.44
C VAL A 134 27.74 28.61 -3.95
N SER A 135 28.60 27.88 -3.23
CA SER A 135 30.00 27.65 -3.58
C SER A 135 30.42 26.19 -3.50
N LEU A 136 31.41 25.81 -4.31
CA LEU A 136 31.95 24.44 -4.37
C LEU A 136 32.71 24.09 -3.08
N GLN A 137 33.41 25.04 -2.48
CA GLN A 137 34.07 24.86 -1.19
C GLN A 137 33.08 24.54 -0.06
N ARG A 138 31.94 25.25 -0.01
CA ARG A 138 30.90 24.96 0.98
C ARG A 138 30.25 23.61 0.73
N TRP A 139 30.03 23.27 -0.54
CA TRP A 139 29.55 21.96 -0.94
C TRP A 139 30.51 20.84 -0.50
N LEU A 140 31.83 21.04 -0.65
CA LEU A 140 32.86 20.09 -0.24
C LEU A 140 32.92 19.95 1.29
N ALA A 141 32.86 21.06 2.02
CA ALA A 141 32.82 21.02 3.49
C ALA A 141 31.62 20.19 4.00
N VAL A 142 30.43 20.42 3.44
CA VAL A 142 29.22 19.64 3.78
C VAL A 142 29.39 18.17 3.39
N PHE A 143 29.97 17.90 2.23
CA PHE A 143 30.27 16.55 1.78
C PHE A 143 31.24 15.82 2.73
N ALA A 144 32.32 16.48 3.14
CA ALA A 144 33.33 15.92 4.03
C ALA A 144 32.76 15.60 5.42
N THR A 145 31.87 16.46 5.95
CA THR A 145 31.18 16.20 7.22
C THR A 145 30.27 14.97 7.16
N ARG A 146 29.66 14.70 5.99
CA ARG A 146 28.64 13.64 5.86
C ARG A 146 29.19 12.30 5.38
N TYR A 147 30.20 12.32 4.52
CA TYR A 147 30.76 11.11 3.88
C TYR A 147 32.26 10.93 4.09
N GLY A 148 32.89 11.82 4.85
CA GLY A 148 34.34 11.83 5.07
C GLY A 148 35.09 12.59 3.98
N GLN A 149 36.33 12.97 4.28
CA GLN A 149 37.21 13.67 3.33
C GLN A 149 37.57 12.76 2.16
N ASN A 150 37.53 13.30 0.94
CA ASN A 150 37.90 12.58 -0.27
C ASN A 150 38.88 13.41 -1.10
N ALA A 151 40.16 13.06 -1.03
CA ALA A 151 41.24 13.77 -1.72
C ALA A 151 41.09 13.77 -3.26
N VAL A 152 40.43 12.76 -3.83
CA VAL A 152 40.18 12.69 -5.28
C VAL A 152 39.14 13.72 -5.69
N LEU A 153 38.09 13.87 -4.88
CA LEU A 153 37.03 14.85 -5.12
C LEU A 153 37.54 16.27 -4.91
N ASP A 154 38.37 16.49 -3.89
CA ASP A 154 38.98 17.79 -3.59
C ASP A 154 39.85 18.27 -4.76
N ARG A 155 40.79 17.43 -5.23
CA ARG A 155 41.59 17.75 -6.42
C ARG A 155 40.75 18.01 -7.67
N ALA A 156 39.69 17.23 -7.88
CA ALA A 156 38.79 17.43 -9.02
C ALA A 156 38.03 18.76 -8.93
N LEU A 157 37.61 19.16 -7.72
CA LEU A 157 36.93 20.43 -7.48
C LEU A 157 37.87 21.63 -7.57
N SER A 158 39.11 21.52 -7.09
CA SER A 158 40.14 22.55 -7.30
C SER A 158 40.45 22.71 -8.80
N GLY A 159 40.53 21.60 -9.55
CA GLY A 159 40.68 21.64 -11.00
C GLY A 159 39.49 22.27 -11.72
N LEU A 160 38.27 22.01 -11.24
CA LEU A 160 37.04 22.63 -11.73
C LEU A 160 37.00 24.14 -11.46
N GLU A 161 37.42 24.60 -10.28
CA GLU A 161 37.52 26.02 -9.93
C GLU A 161 38.58 26.71 -10.82
N ALA A 162 39.76 26.11 -10.95
CA ALA A 162 40.84 26.64 -11.78
C ALA A 162 40.45 26.71 -13.28
N GLY A 163 39.66 25.74 -13.77
CA GLY A 163 39.09 25.75 -15.12
C GLY A 163 37.99 26.81 -15.32
N CYS A 164 37.15 27.05 -14.30
CA CYS A 164 36.11 28.08 -14.33
C CYS A 164 36.67 29.52 -14.35
N TYR A 165 37.75 29.78 -13.60
CA TYR A 165 38.37 31.10 -13.48
C TYR A 165 39.56 31.32 -14.43
N GLY A 166 39.76 30.42 -15.40
CA GLY A 166 40.73 30.59 -16.48
C GLY A 166 42.20 30.40 -16.09
N SER A 167 42.51 30.00 -14.86
CA SER A 167 43.89 29.76 -14.40
C SER A 167 44.50 28.47 -14.95
N ALA A 168 43.69 27.52 -15.44
CA ALA A 168 44.16 26.17 -15.80
C ALA A 168 43.86 25.73 -17.25
N LYS A 169 43.72 26.68 -18.19
CA LYS A 169 43.30 26.38 -19.57
C LYS A 169 44.21 25.39 -20.34
N ASN A 170 45.43 25.11 -19.87
CA ASN A 170 46.41 24.32 -20.63
C ASN A 170 46.78 22.94 -20.04
N HIS A 171 46.29 22.55 -18.85
CA HIS A 171 46.75 21.30 -18.20
C HIS A 171 45.66 20.41 -17.58
N ILE A 172 44.40 20.84 -17.56
CA ILE A 172 43.34 20.07 -16.90
C ILE A 172 42.26 19.71 -17.91
N ASP A 173 42.16 18.43 -18.22
CA ASP A 173 41.14 17.91 -19.12
C ASP A 173 39.76 17.86 -18.42
N LEU A 174 38.81 18.63 -18.94
CA LEU A 174 37.39 18.59 -18.54
C LEU A 174 36.82 17.16 -18.44
N PRO A 175 37.04 16.25 -19.42
CA PRO A 175 36.49 14.90 -19.33
C PRO A 175 37.05 14.12 -18.13
N ALA A 176 38.32 14.32 -17.76
CA ALA A 176 38.94 13.63 -16.63
C ALA A 176 38.34 14.09 -15.29
N VAL A 177 38.18 15.41 -15.11
CA VAL A 177 37.55 16.01 -13.93
C VAL A 177 36.09 15.55 -13.80
N ARG A 178 35.35 15.58 -14.91
CA ARG A 178 33.95 15.11 -14.96
C ARG A 178 33.82 13.64 -14.53
N LEU A 179 34.70 12.77 -15.02
CA LEU A 179 34.68 11.34 -14.69
C LEU A 179 35.06 11.06 -13.23
N ALA A 180 35.99 11.83 -12.66
CA ALA A 180 36.38 11.73 -11.27
C ALA A 180 35.22 12.13 -10.34
N VAL A 181 34.60 13.29 -10.59
CA VAL A 181 33.43 13.77 -9.83
C VAL A 181 32.28 12.78 -9.93
N TRP A 182 31.96 12.31 -11.14
CA TRP A 182 30.87 11.35 -11.33
C TRP A 182 31.10 10.03 -10.61
N ARG A 183 32.34 9.50 -10.62
CA ARG A 183 32.67 8.25 -9.92
C ARG A 183 32.43 8.35 -8.42
N VAL A 184 32.87 9.44 -7.80
CA VAL A 184 32.68 9.66 -6.36
C VAL A 184 31.20 9.83 -6.03
N LEU A 185 30.45 10.64 -6.78
CA LEU A 185 29.01 10.82 -6.57
C LEU A 185 28.22 9.51 -6.77
N ARG A 186 28.63 8.67 -7.72
CA ARG A 186 28.03 7.35 -7.94
C ARG A 186 28.33 6.37 -6.79
N ALA A 187 29.52 6.42 -6.22
CA ALA A 187 29.90 5.60 -5.07
C ALA A 187 29.09 5.96 -3.82
N VAL A 188 28.97 7.26 -3.53
CA VAL A 188 28.16 7.80 -2.43
C VAL A 188 26.69 7.40 -2.56
N LYS A 189 26.16 7.43 -3.79
CA LYS A 189 24.80 6.94 -4.08
C LYS A 189 24.61 5.47 -3.67
N ARG A 190 25.60 4.60 -3.90
CA ARG A 190 25.48 3.17 -3.53
C ARG A 190 25.40 3.01 -2.01
N GLN A 191 26.20 3.76 -1.26
CA GLN A 191 26.20 3.73 0.21
C GLN A 191 24.89 4.26 0.80
N LEU A 192 24.26 5.26 0.18
CA LEU A 192 22.95 5.76 0.61
C LEU A 192 21.80 4.77 0.38
N ILE A 193 21.94 3.84 -0.57
CA ILE A 193 20.91 2.83 -0.83
C ILE A 193 21.00 1.68 0.17
N SER A 194 22.21 1.34 0.65
CA SER A 194 22.40 0.25 1.62
C SER A 194 22.00 0.59 3.06
N VAL A 195 21.84 1.88 3.40
CA VAL A 195 21.44 2.32 4.76
C VAL A 195 19.91 2.39 4.93
N VAL A 196 19.15 2.26 3.83
CA VAL A 196 17.68 2.36 3.82
C VAL A 196 16.99 0.99 3.72
N GLN A 197 17.75 -0.10 3.67
CA GLN A 197 17.26 -1.49 3.83
C GLN A 197 17.43 -1.94 5.27
#